data_AF-A0A4V1SH48-F1
#
_entry.id   AF-A0A4V1SH48-F1
#
_cell.length_a   1.000
_cell.length_b   1.000
_cell.length_c   1.000
_cell.angle_alpha   90.00
_cell.angle_beta   90.00
_cell.angle_gamma   90.00
#
_symmetry.space_group_name_H-M   'P 1'
#
loop_
_entity.id
_entity.type
_entity.pdbx_description
1 polymer ?
#
loop_
_entity_poly.entity_id
_entity_poly.type
_entity_poly.pdbx_seq_one_letter_code
_entity_poly.pdbx_strand_id
1 'polypeptide(L)'
;MISAKTLGRLILSPGKVARDYVMGRRARHMHPLKLLVALVAMLVLVLAAGQYFQVYHFSGQNAEVDRMAQRVMAYANWSFSLGIVAIFIGARVFGRRLGYNAIEHAVLAVYCQNLILAMIILNLLPTLIWPDPAFVLWHKTASQYYLYAIKLAVVAIGYSQFFLLDLRRDWPRLLTACLIYAAVSWLLLRAYALAIFWLVT
;
A
#
# COMPACT_ATOMS: atom_id res chain seq x y z
N MET A 1 19.93 -11.13 -9.24
CA MET A 1 20.48 -10.41 -8.07
C MET A 1 19.96 -8.98 -8.07
N ILE A 2 19.26 -8.56 -7.01
CA ILE A 2 18.67 -7.22 -6.91
C ILE A 2 19.78 -6.26 -6.46
N SER A 3 20.15 -5.28 -7.29
CA SER A 3 21.12 -4.25 -6.87
C SER A 3 20.45 -3.26 -5.92
N ALA A 4 21.05 -2.98 -4.76
CA ALA A 4 20.58 -2.01 -3.77
C ALA A 4 20.26 -0.63 -4.37
N LYS A 5 20.97 -0.25 -5.44
CA LYS A 5 20.76 0.98 -6.21
C LYS A 5 19.39 1.04 -6.91
N THR A 6 18.84 -0.11 -7.28
CA THR A 6 17.52 -0.25 -7.94
C THR A 6 16.40 -0.14 -6.90
N LEU A 7 16.59 -0.72 -5.71
CA LEU A 7 15.66 -0.56 -4.60
C LEU A 7 15.58 0.89 -4.12
N GLY A 8 16.74 1.55 -3.96
CA GLY A 8 16.80 2.95 -3.54
C GLY A 8 16.10 3.91 -4.52
N ARG A 9 16.23 3.67 -5.84
CA ARG A 9 15.50 4.46 -6.85
C ARG A 9 13.99 4.25 -6.80
N LEU A 10 13.53 3.04 -6.48
CA LEU A 10 12.11 2.78 -6.32
C LEU A 10 11.54 3.52 -5.12
N ILE A 11 12.28 3.55 -4.01
CA ILE A 11 11.90 4.26 -2.78
C ILE A 11 11.84 5.78 -3.03
N LEU A 12 12.84 6.34 -3.71
CA LEU A 12 12.95 7.79 -3.90
C LEU A 12 12.15 8.31 -5.10
N SER A 13 11.84 7.45 -6.08
CA SER A 13 11.24 7.88 -7.35
C SER A 13 10.26 6.87 -7.96
N PRO A 14 9.19 6.48 -7.24
CA PRO A 14 8.27 5.42 -7.69
C PRO A 14 7.58 5.75 -9.02
N GLY A 15 7.15 7.00 -9.22
CA GLY A 15 6.47 7.41 -10.46
C GLY A 15 7.42 7.48 -11.66
N LYS A 16 8.69 7.82 -11.43
CA LYS A 16 9.72 7.80 -12.48
C LYS A 16 10.03 6.36 -12.92
N VAL A 17 10.14 5.43 -11.98
CA VAL A 17 10.36 4.00 -12.28
C VAL A 17 9.17 3.43 -13.05
N ALA A 18 7.94 3.72 -12.62
CA ALA A 18 6.74 3.31 -13.35
C ALA A 18 6.71 3.85 -14.78
N ARG A 19 7.07 5.13 -14.95
CA ARG A 19 7.14 5.76 -16.28
C ARG A 19 8.20 5.11 -17.16
N ASP A 20 9.40 4.90 -16.64
CA ASP A 20 10.47 4.26 -17.40
C ASP A 20 10.09 2.83 -17.81
N TYR A 21 9.40 2.10 -16.93
CA TYR A 21 8.86 0.76 -17.23
C TYR A 21 7.83 0.79 -18.37
N VAL A 22 6.87 1.72 -18.30
CA VAL A 22 5.82 1.91 -19.32
C VAL A 22 6.43 2.29 -20.68
N MET A 23 7.42 3.18 -20.69
CA MET A 23 8.14 3.63 -21.89
C MET A 23 9.09 2.59 -22.50
N GLY A 24 8.89 1.30 -22.22
CA GLY A 24 9.64 0.20 -22.84
C GLY A 24 11.00 -0.09 -22.20
N ARG A 25 11.44 0.63 -21.15
CA ARG A 25 12.70 0.33 -20.43
C ARG A 25 12.49 -0.76 -19.37
N ARG A 26 11.76 -1.82 -19.75
CA ARG A 26 11.28 -2.92 -18.89
C ARG A 26 12.42 -3.78 -18.34
N ALA A 27 13.46 -4.05 -19.14
CA ALA A 27 14.60 -4.88 -18.72
C ALA A 27 15.39 -4.30 -17.53
N ARG A 28 15.30 -2.98 -17.30
CA ARG A 28 16.02 -2.29 -16.22
C ARG A 28 15.26 -2.29 -14.89
N HIS A 29 14.01 -2.74 -14.87
CA HIS A 29 13.13 -2.61 -13.72
C HIS A 29 12.39 -3.93 -13.45
N MET A 30 12.21 -4.26 -12.19
CA MET A 30 11.51 -5.50 -11.83
C MET A 30 10.03 -5.39 -12.19
N HIS A 31 9.45 -6.47 -12.72
CA HIS A 31 8.04 -6.51 -13.09
C HIS A 31 7.17 -6.15 -11.88
N PRO A 32 6.25 -5.18 -11.99
CA PRO A 32 5.53 -4.63 -10.84
C PRO A 32 4.74 -5.68 -10.07
N LEU A 33 4.12 -6.64 -10.77
CA LEU A 33 3.42 -7.76 -10.14
C LEU A 33 4.35 -8.76 -9.42
N LYS A 34 5.56 -9.02 -9.95
CA LYS A 34 6.51 -9.91 -9.26
C LYS A 34 6.98 -9.28 -7.95
N LEU A 35 7.22 -7.97 -7.97
CA LEU A 35 7.53 -7.20 -6.77
C LEU A 35 6.37 -7.21 -5.77
N LEU A 36 5.13 -7.06 -6.25
CA LEU A 36 3.95 -7.12 -5.39
C LEU A 36 3.85 -8.47 -4.68
N VAL A 37 3.95 -9.58 -5.41
CA VAL A 37 3.90 -10.93 -4.83
C VAL A 37 5.02 -11.12 -3.80
N ALA A 38 6.24 -10.68 -4.11
CA ALA A 38 7.37 -10.78 -3.18
C ALA A 38 7.13 -9.98 -1.88
N LEU A 39 6.61 -8.75 -1.99
CA LEU A 39 6.30 -7.92 -0.83
C LEU A 39 5.11 -8.44 -0.04
N VAL A 40 4.09 -8.99 -0.70
CA VAL A 40 2.95 -9.64 -0.02
C VAL A 40 3.43 -10.85 0.76
N ALA A 41 4.26 -11.71 0.15
CA ALA A 41 4.86 -12.85 0.84
C ALA A 41 5.70 -12.40 2.04
N MET A 42 6.52 -11.35 1.88
CA MET A 42 7.30 -10.77 2.98
C MET A 42 6.42 -10.19 4.10
N LEU A 43 5.33 -9.50 3.76
CA LEU A 43 4.37 -9.01 4.75
C LEU A 43 3.76 -10.17 5.54
N VAL A 44 3.31 -11.23 4.86
CA VAL A 44 2.76 -12.42 5.52
C VAL A 44 3.78 -13.06 6.46
N LEU A 45 5.05 -13.17 6.04
CA LEU A 45 6.12 -13.68 6.89
C LEU A 45 6.34 -12.79 8.13
N VAL A 46 6.37 -11.47 7.97
CA VAL A 46 6.53 -10.53 9.10
C VAL A 46 5.34 -10.62 10.07
N LEU A 47 4.12 -10.72 9.55
CA LEU A 47 2.92 -10.89 10.38
C LEU A 47 2.92 -12.23 11.13
N ALA A 48 3.37 -13.30 10.48
CA ALA A 48 3.51 -14.62 11.11
C ALA A 48 4.62 -14.62 12.18
N ALA A 49 5.77 -14.02 11.89
CA ALA A 49 6.91 -13.96 12.79
C ALA A 49 6.65 -13.08 14.03
N GLY A 50 5.91 -11.99 13.87
CA GLY A 50 5.71 -11.00 14.92
C GLY A 50 4.81 -11.39 16.07
N GLN A 51 4.35 -12.64 16.12
CA GLN A 51 3.42 -13.07 17.15
C GLN A 51 2.23 -12.10 17.29
N TYR A 52 1.89 -11.33 16.23
CA TYR A 52 0.75 -10.41 16.21
C TYR A 52 -0.55 -11.15 16.60
N PHE A 53 -0.54 -12.47 16.38
CA PHE A 53 -1.58 -13.43 16.70
C PHE A 53 -1.28 -14.31 17.94
N GLN A 54 -0.07 -14.34 18.52
CA GLN A 54 0.19 -15.10 19.76
C GLN A 54 -0.16 -14.34 21.04
N VAL A 55 -0.30 -13.01 21.02
CA VAL A 55 -1.04 -12.31 22.10
C VAL A 55 -2.53 -12.74 22.13
N TYR A 56 -3.02 -13.35 21.04
CA TYR A 56 -4.33 -13.99 20.96
C TYR A 56 -4.29 -15.52 21.05
N HIS A 57 -3.12 -16.14 21.30
CA HIS A 57 -3.06 -17.53 21.77
C HIS A 57 -3.53 -17.61 23.23
N PHE A 58 -4.80 -17.27 23.46
CA PHE A 58 -5.54 -17.88 24.55
C PHE A 58 -5.80 -19.31 24.14
N SER A 59 -4.86 -20.20 24.42
CA SER A 59 -5.10 -21.64 24.35
C SER A 59 -6.29 -21.96 25.27
N GLY A 60 -7.49 -22.02 24.68
CA GLY A 60 -8.63 -22.73 25.25
C GLY A 60 -9.83 -21.93 25.76
N GLN A 61 -10.10 -20.67 25.38
CA GLN A 61 -11.32 -19.99 25.89
C GLN A 61 -12.28 -19.33 24.89
N ASN A 62 -11.89 -18.79 23.72
CA ASN A 62 -12.88 -18.06 22.89
C ASN A 62 -12.74 -18.30 21.37
N ALA A 63 -13.65 -19.10 20.81
CA ALA A 63 -13.80 -19.31 19.36
C ALA A 63 -14.04 -18.01 18.55
N GLU A 64 -14.50 -16.94 19.20
CA GLU A 64 -14.65 -15.62 18.58
C GLU A 64 -13.32 -14.91 18.30
N VAL A 65 -12.32 -15.10 19.18
CA VAL A 65 -11.01 -14.46 19.05
C VAL A 65 -10.21 -15.11 17.93
N ASP A 66 -10.26 -16.44 17.81
CA ASP A 66 -9.67 -17.17 16.69
C ASP A 66 -10.34 -16.81 15.36
N ARG A 67 -11.67 -16.64 15.34
CA ARG A 67 -12.39 -16.08 14.18
C ARG A 67 -11.94 -14.65 13.87
N MET A 68 -11.72 -13.81 14.88
CA MET A 68 -11.27 -12.44 14.69
C MET A 68 -9.83 -12.38 14.15
N ALA A 69 -8.94 -13.26 14.61
CA ALA A 69 -7.59 -13.43 14.07
C ALA A 69 -7.62 -13.91 12.60
N GLN A 70 -8.44 -14.92 12.28
CA GLN A 70 -8.67 -15.36 10.89
C GLN A 70 -9.24 -14.23 10.01
N ARG A 71 -10.15 -13.41 10.55
CA ARG A 71 -10.71 -12.25 9.85
C ARG A 71 -9.67 -11.17 9.60
N VAL A 72 -8.77 -10.91 10.55
CA VAL A 72 -7.65 -9.97 10.37
C VAL A 72 -6.66 -10.48 9.32
N MET A 73 -6.41 -11.79 9.26
CA MET A 73 -5.60 -12.39 8.19
C MET A 73 -6.30 -12.31 6.82
N ALA A 74 -7.60 -12.57 6.75
CA ALA A 74 -8.38 -12.33 5.54
C ALA A 74 -8.36 -10.82 5.16
N TYR A 75 -8.47 -9.92 6.12
CA TYR A 75 -8.41 -8.47 5.93
C TYR A 75 -7.06 -7.98 5.40
N ALA A 76 -5.97 -8.53 5.93
CA ALA A 76 -4.61 -8.25 5.46
C ALA A 76 -4.41 -8.67 3.99
N ASN A 77 -5.03 -9.80 3.58
CA ASN A 77 -4.90 -10.36 2.23
C ASN A 77 -5.55 -9.53 1.12
N TRP A 78 -6.47 -8.61 1.41
CA TRP A 78 -7.15 -7.82 0.37
C TRP A 78 -6.91 -6.31 0.47
N SER A 79 -6.39 -5.82 1.61
CA SER A 79 -6.16 -4.39 1.83
C SER A 79 -5.22 -3.75 0.79
N PHE A 80 -4.25 -4.49 0.26
CA PHE A 80 -3.33 -3.98 -0.76
C PHE A 80 -4.02 -3.82 -2.13
N SER A 81 -4.94 -4.70 -2.48
CA SER A 81 -5.71 -4.62 -3.74
C SER A 81 -6.62 -3.40 -3.75
N LEU A 82 -7.25 -3.07 -2.63
CA LEU A 82 -8.05 -1.85 -2.47
C LEU A 82 -7.21 -0.58 -2.67
N GLY A 83 -5.97 -0.61 -2.16
CA GLY A 83 -5.00 0.48 -2.38
C GLY A 83 -4.68 0.69 -3.86
N ILE A 84 -4.45 -0.38 -4.62
CA ILE A 84 -4.21 -0.29 -6.08
C ILE A 84 -5.40 0.36 -6.79
N VAL A 85 -6.62 -0.07 -6.45
CA VAL A 85 -7.85 0.48 -7.05
C VAL A 85 -8.01 1.97 -6.74
N ALA A 86 -7.77 2.37 -5.49
CA ALA A 86 -7.87 3.78 -5.10
C ALA A 86 -6.83 4.66 -5.83
N ILE A 87 -5.59 4.19 -5.95
CA ILE A 87 -4.53 4.93 -6.67
C ILE A 87 -4.87 4.99 -8.17
N PHE A 88 -5.40 3.91 -8.74
CA PHE A 88 -5.82 3.87 -10.14
C PHE A 88 -6.94 4.88 -10.42
N ILE A 89 -7.98 4.91 -9.58
CA ILE A 89 -9.12 5.84 -9.73
C ILE A 89 -8.64 7.29 -9.56
N GLY A 90 -7.81 7.59 -8.56
CA GLY A 90 -7.22 8.93 -8.39
C GLY A 90 -6.41 9.38 -9.61
N ALA A 91 -5.68 8.46 -10.25
CA ALA A 91 -4.88 8.77 -11.44
C ALA A 91 -5.74 9.17 -12.66
N ARG A 92 -7.03 8.81 -12.69
CA ARG A 92 -7.94 9.15 -13.81
C ARG A 92 -8.18 10.65 -13.96
N VAL A 93 -7.94 11.45 -12.93
CA VAL A 93 -7.95 12.93 -13.00
C VAL A 93 -7.00 13.45 -14.09
N PHE A 94 -5.91 12.74 -14.35
CA PHE A 94 -4.92 13.12 -15.36
C PHE A 94 -5.27 12.63 -16.78
N GLY A 95 -6.39 11.91 -16.95
CA GLY A 95 -6.98 11.58 -18.25
C GLY A 95 -6.02 10.85 -19.19
N ARG A 96 -5.73 11.47 -20.34
CA ARG A 96 -4.76 11.00 -21.35
C ARG A 96 -3.50 11.87 -21.38
N ARG A 97 -3.12 12.51 -20.27
CA ARG A 97 -1.87 13.28 -20.18
C ARG A 97 -0.70 12.37 -20.58
N LEU A 98 0.14 12.85 -21.49
CA LEU A 98 1.25 12.09 -22.13
C LEU A 98 0.81 10.89 -23.00
N GLY A 99 -0.48 10.80 -23.36
CA GLY A 99 -1.01 9.72 -24.20
C GLY A 99 -1.26 8.41 -23.45
N TYR A 100 -1.20 8.41 -22.11
CA TYR A 100 -1.25 7.18 -21.36
C TYR A 100 -2.62 6.49 -21.36
N ASN A 101 -2.62 5.16 -21.48
CA ASN A 101 -3.78 4.28 -21.41
C ASN A 101 -4.02 3.76 -19.98
N ALA A 102 -5.11 3.01 -19.80
CA ALA A 102 -5.49 2.46 -18.49
C ALA A 102 -4.45 1.47 -17.92
N ILE A 103 -3.81 0.65 -18.75
CA ILE A 103 -2.79 -0.30 -18.30
C ILE A 103 -1.58 0.44 -17.70
N GLU A 104 -1.20 1.57 -18.28
CA GLU A 104 -0.07 2.38 -17.81
C GLU A 104 -0.39 3.07 -16.47
N HIS A 105 -1.64 3.52 -16.29
CA HIS A 105 -2.12 3.98 -15.00
C HIS A 105 -2.15 2.85 -13.95
N ALA A 106 -2.50 1.63 -14.36
CA ALA A 106 -2.47 0.47 -13.47
C ALA A 106 -1.03 0.11 -13.06
N VAL A 107 -0.07 0.19 -13.97
CA VAL A 107 1.36 -0.01 -13.65
C VAL A 107 1.83 1.00 -12.61
N LEU A 108 1.47 2.29 -12.76
CA LEU A 108 1.76 3.30 -11.74
C LEU A 108 1.14 2.93 -10.38
N ALA A 109 -0.14 2.55 -10.37
CA ALA A 109 -0.84 2.17 -9.15
C ALA A 109 -0.14 1.01 -8.42
N VAL A 110 0.30 -0.02 -9.16
CA VAL A 110 1.02 -1.16 -8.57
C VAL A 110 2.38 -0.74 -8.02
N TYR A 111 3.15 0.11 -8.71
CA TYR A 111 4.44 0.58 -8.19
C TYR A 111 4.30 1.45 -6.93
N CYS A 112 3.32 2.35 -6.90
CA CYS A 112 3.01 3.14 -5.70
C CYS A 112 2.56 2.22 -4.55
N GLN A 113 1.71 1.25 -4.82
CA GLN A 113 1.28 0.28 -3.81
C GLN A 113 2.45 -0.56 -3.29
N ASN A 114 3.37 -0.99 -4.14
CA ASN A 114 4.57 -1.70 -3.73
C ASN A 114 5.41 -0.87 -2.75
N LEU A 115 5.58 0.42 -3.00
CA LEU A 115 6.31 1.29 -2.08
C LEU A 115 5.56 1.45 -0.75
N ILE A 116 4.24 1.67 -0.80
CA ILE A 116 3.40 1.73 0.42
C ILE A 116 3.54 0.45 1.23
N LEU A 117 3.48 -0.71 0.58
CA LEU A 117 3.59 -2.02 1.21
C LEU A 117 4.97 -2.21 1.85
N ALA A 118 6.04 -1.82 1.17
CA ALA A 118 7.39 -1.84 1.73
C ALA A 118 7.49 -0.95 2.98
N MET A 119 6.92 0.26 2.96
CA MET A 119 6.90 1.15 4.12
C MET A 119 6.10 0.55 5.29
N ILE A 120 4.98 -0.14 5.01
CA ILE A 120 4.21 -0.84 6.05
C ILE A 120 5.03 -1.99 6.65
N ILE A 121 5.72 -2.79 5.83
CA ILE A 121 6.58 -3.87 6.31
C ILE A 121 7.69 -3.33 7.20
N LEU A 122 8.38 -2.27 6.76
CA LEU A 122 9.42 -1.61 7.57
C LEU A 122 8.85 -1.09 8.89
N ASN A 123 7.64 -0.53 8.86
CA ASN A 123 6.96 -0.05 10.06
C ASN A 123 6.56 -1.15 11.04
N LEU A 124 6.43 -2.39 10.59
CA LEU A 124 6.12 -3.54 11.44
C LEU A 124 7.37 -4.10 12.13
N LEU A 125 8.58 -3.87 11.58
CA LEU A 125 9.81 -4.43 12.15
C LEU A 125 10.08 -4.07 13.62
N PRO A 126 9.86 -2.82 14.09
CA PRO A 126 10.05 -2.48 15.50
C PRO A 126 9.20 -3.34 16.44
N THR A 127 7.99 -3.74 16.01
CA THR A 127 7.09 -4.58 16.81
C THR A 127 7.56 -6.03 16.91
N LEU A 128 8.47 -6.48 16.04
CA LEU A 128 9.12 -7.78 16.14
C LEU A 128 10.24 -7.80 17.18
N ILE A 129 10.97 -6.67 17.31
CA ILE A 129 12.16 -6.55 18.14
C ILE A 129 11.78 -6.22 19.59
N TRP A 130 10.77 -5.37 19.77
CA TRP A 130 10.24 -4.97 21.08
C TRP A 130 8.79 -5.43 21.24
N PRO A 131 8.56 -6.67 21.70
CA PRO A 131 7.21 -7.25 21.84
C PRO A 131 6.45 -6.75 23.09
N ASP A 132 6.86 -5.64 23.70
CA ASP A 132 6.18 -5.07 24.86
C ASP A 132 4.74 -4.60 24.50
N PRO A 133 3.69 -5.04 25.22
CA PRO A 133 2.32 -4.69 24.90
C PRO A 133 2.03 -3.18 24.89
N ALA A 134 2.65 -2.42 25.80
CA ALA A 134 2.45 -0.98 25.87
C ALA A 134 3.10 -0.28 24.66
N PHE A 135 4.32 -0.67 24.31
CA PHE A 135 5.00 -0.22 23.09
C PHE A 135 4.21 -0.57 21.83
N VAL A 136 3.71 -1.80 21.69
CA VAL A 136 2.96 -2.24 20.50
C VAL A 136 1.67 -1.43 20.34
N LEU A 137 0.93 -1.19 21.42
CA LEU A 137 -0.31 -0.40 21.38
C LEU A 137 -0.03 1.07 21.01
N TRP A 138 0.99 1.67 21.63
CA TRP A 138 1.41 3.03 21.32
C TRP A 138 1.85 3.14 19.85
N HIS A 139 2.71 2.23 19.38
CA HIS A 139 3.23 2.23 18.01
C HIS A 139 2.10 2.02 16.99
N LYS A 140 1.15 1.12 17.26
CA LYS A 140 -0.04 0.93 16.41
C LYS A 140 -0.89 2.20 16.33
N THR A 141 -1.12 2.86 17.46
CA THR A 141 -1.92 4.09 17.51
C THR A 141 -1.23 5.22 16.73
N ALA A 142 0.07 5.41 16.94
CA ALA A 142 0.86 6.37 16.18
C ALA A 142 0.85 6.06 14.67
N SER A 143 1.02 4.77 14.31
CA SER A 143 1.04 4.29 12.92
C SER A 143 -0.19 4.67 12.12
N GLN A 144 -1.36 4.73 12.75
CA GLN A 144 -2.61 5.08 12.06
C GLN A 144 -2.55 6.47 11.44
N TYR A 145 -1.88 7.43 12.09
CA TYR A 145 -1.79 8.81 11.61
C TYR A 145 -0.68 9.00 10.59
N TYR A 146 0.56 8.64 10.94
CA TYR A 146 1.69 8.92 10.04
C TYR A 146 1.70 8.02 8.81
N LEU A 147 1.24 6.76 8.88
CA LEU A 147 1.16 5.92 7.68
C LEU A 147 0.12 6.44 6.69
N TYR A 148 -0.95 7.08 7.17
CA TYR A 148 -1.90 7.74 6.28
C TYR A 148 -1.24 8.89 5.51
N ALA A 149 -0.48 9.74 6.20
CA ALA A 149 0.29 10.81 5.58
C ALA A 149 1.35 10.26 4.60
N ILE A 150 2.08 9.21 4.96
CA ILE A 150 3.08 8.56 4.10
C ILE A 150 2.43 8.01 2.83
N LYS A 151 1.29 7.32 2.94
CA LYS A 151 0.54 6.81 1.77
C LYS A 151 0.17 7.95 0.82
N LEU A 152 -0.38 9.03 1.36
CA LEU A 152 -0.76 10.20 0.58
C LEU A 152 0.46 10.84 -0.11
N ALA A 153 1.58 10.95 0.61
CA ALA A 153 2.83 11.47 0.06
C ALA A 153 3.38 10.60 -1.08
N VAL A 154 3.39 9.26 -0.91
CA VAL A 154 3.83 8.33 -1.96
C VAL A 154 2.96 8.47 -3.21
N VAL A 155 1.65 8.61 -3.06
CA VAL A 155 0.72 8.80 -4.18
C VAL A 155 0.93 10.15 -4.86
N ALA A 156 1.04 11.23 -4.08
CA ALA A 156 1.27 12.57 -4.61
C ALA A 156 2.60 12.68 -5.39
N ILE A 157 3.68 12.12 -4.83
CA ILE A 157 5.00 12.05 -5.47
C ILE A 157 4.93 11.16 -6.72
N GLY A 158 4.25 10.01 -6.62
CA GLY A 158 4.04 9.09 -7.73
C GLY A 158 3.36 9.76 -8.93
N TYR A 159 2.24 10.44 -8.70
CA TYR A 159 1.52 11.20 -9.73
C TYR A 159 2.40 12.31 -10.32
N SER A 160 3.05 13.10 -9.47
CA SER A 160 3.90 14.21 -9.89
C SER A 160 5.02 13.74 -10.83
N GLN A 161 5.69 12.66 -10.47
CA GLN A 161 6.79 12.10 -11.26
C GLN A 161 6.29 11.41 -12.54
N PHE A 162 5.19 10.65 -12.47
CA PHE A 162 4.70 9.87 -13.62
C PHE A 162 4.13 10.75 -14.73
N PHE A 163 3.33 11.76 -14.35
CA PHE A 163 2.67 12.67 -15.29
C PHE A 163 3.45 13.94 -15.62
N LEU A 164 4.69 14.08 -15.10
CA LEU A 164 5.50 15.28 -15.26
C LEU A 164 4.72 16.55 -14.87
N LEU A 165 4.19 16.55 -13.65
CA LEU A 165 3.41 17.68 -13.14
C LEU A 165 4.34 18.83 -12.79
N ASP A 166 3.96 20.05 -13.17
CA ASP A 166 4.56 21.26 -12.64
C ASP A 166 3.72 21.71 -11.44
N LEU A 167 4.30 21.64 -10.24
CA LEU A 167 3.57 21.90 -9.00
C LEU A 167 2.99 23.32 -8.95
N ARG A 168 3.57 24.30 -9.66
CA ARG A 168 3.02 25.67 -9.67
C ARG A 168 1.68 25.75 -10.40
N ARG A 169 1.50 24.95 -11.45
CA ARG A 169 0.33 25.00 -12.34
C ARG A 169 -0.66 23.88 -12.10
N ASP A 170 -0.16 22.69 -11.77
CA ASP A 170 -0.93 21.45 -11.69
C ASP A 170 -1.36 21.09 -10.26
N TRP A 171 -1.01 21.89 -9.24
CA TRP A 171 -1.38 21.59 -7.85
C TRP A 171 -2.89 21.35 -7.63
N PRO A 172 -3.85 22.03 -8.33
CA PRO A 172 -5.26 21.76 -8.09
C PRO A 172 -5.63 20.36 -8.57
N ARG A 173 -5.08 19.91 -9.71
CA ARG A 173 -5.31 18.56 -10.23
C ARG A 173 -4.67 17.51 -9.35
N LEU A 174 -3.47 17.78 -8.82
CA LEU A 174 -2.79 16.91 -7.87
C LEU A 174 -3.60 16.79 -6.56
N LEU A 175 -4.09 17.91 -6.03
CA LEU A 175 -4.93 17.94 -4.84
C LEU A 175 -6.21 17.15 -5.06
N THR A 176 -6.92 17.37 -6.17
CA THR A 176 -8.12 16.60 -6.53
C THR A 176 -7.83 15.10 -6.64
N ALA A 177 -6.73 14.71 -7.29
CA ALA A 177 -6.35 13.29 -7.40
C ALA A 177 -6.06 12.67 -6.02
N CYS A 178 -5.38 13.40 -5.14
CA CYS A 178 -5.12 12.97 -3.76
C CYS A 178 -6.40 12.88 -2.91
N LEU A 179 -7.34 13.82 -3.07
CA LEU A 179 -8.64 13.78 -2.40
C LEU A 179 -9.48 12.60 -2.88
N ILE A 180 -9.50 12.31 -4.18
CA ILE A 180 -10.17 11.13 -4.73
C ILE A 180 -9.52 9.85 -4.17
N TYR A 181 -8.20 9.76 -4.16
CA TYR A 181 -7.50 8.62 -3.56
C TYR A 181 -7.91 8.42 -2.09
N ALA A 182 -7.93 9.49 -1.29
CA ALA A 182 -8.33 9.45 0.11
C ALA A 182 -9.78 8.98 0.28
N ALA A 183 -10.72 9.60 -0.44
CA ALA A 183 -12.14 9.28 -0.38
C ALA A 183 -12.43 7.84 -0.82
N VAL A 184 -11.84 7.40 -1.95
CA VAL A 184 -12.02 6.05 -2.48
C VAL A 184 -11.37 5.02 -1.56
N SER A 185 -10.16 5.28 -1.04
CA SER A 185 -9.53 4.37 -0.08
C SER A 185 -10.41 4.18 1.17
N TRP A 186 -10.94 5.27 1.70
CA TRP A 186 -11.83 5.24 2.86
C TRP A 186 -13.13 4.49 2.57
N LEU A 187 -13.75 4.74 1.41
CA LEU A 187 -15.01 4.10 1.01
C LEU A 187 -14.81 2.60 0.78
N LEU A 188 -13.74 2.20 0.08
CA LEU A 188 -13.41 0.80 -0.16
C LEU A 188 -13.15 0.05 1.14
N LEU A 189 -12.44 0.65 2.09
CA LEU A 189 -12.21 0.04 3.41
C LEU A 189 -13.53 -0.19 4.16
N ARG A 190 -14.45 0.79 4.13
CA ARG A 190 -15.77 0.65 4.77
C ARG A 190 -16.65 -0.38 4.07
N ALA A 191 -16.71 -0.35 2.74
CA ALA A 191 -17.48 -1.30 1.95
C ALA A 191 -16.98 -2.73 2.19
N TYR A 192 -15.66 -2.91 2.26
CA TYR A 192 -15.06 -4.20 2.58
C TYR A 192 -15.38 -4.66 4.01
N ALA A 193 -15.31 -3.77 5.00
CA ALA A 193 -15.70 -4.08 6.37
C ALA A 193 -17.19 -4.50 6.47
N LEU A 194 -18.08 -3.82 5.74
CA LEU A 194 -19.50 -4.16 5.68
C LEU A 194 -19.74 -5.50 4.98
N ALA A 195 -19.02 -5.78 3.88
CA ALA A 195 -19.13 -7.04 3.16
C ALA A 195 -18.72 -8.24 4.03
N ILE A 196 -17.67 -8.09 4.85
CA ILE A 196 -17.27 -9.12 5.82
C ILE A 196 -18.36 -9.32 6.86
N PHE A 197 -18.92 -8.23 7.41
CA PHE A 197 -19.99 -8.34 8.40
C PHE A 197 -21.18 -9.14 7.87
N TRP A 198 -21.61 -8.82 6.65
CA TRP A 198 -22.71 -9.52 5.96
C TRP A 198 -22.42 -10.99 5.65
N LEU A 199 -21.18 -11.34 5.29
CA LEU A 199 -20.80 -12.74 4.99
C LEU A 199 -20.73 -13.62 6.24
N VAL A 200 -20.68 -13.01 7.42
CA VAL A 200 -20.43 -13.67 8.69
C VAL A 200 -21.69 -13.80 9.55
N THR A 201 -22.68 -12.91 9.35
CA THR A 201 -24.05 -13.02 9.88
C THR A 201 -24.90 -13.93 9.03
#